data_AF-A0A929BLS7-F1
#
_entry.id   AF-A0A929BLS7-F1
#
_cell.length_a   1.000
_cell.length_b   1.000
_cell.length_c   1.000
_cell.angle_alpha   90.00
_cell.angle_beta   90.00
_cell.angle_gamma   90.00
#
_symmetry.space_group_name_H-M   'P 1'
#
loop_
_entity.id
_entity.type
_entity.pdbx_description
1 polymer ?
#
loop_
_entity_poly.entity_id
_entity_poly.type
_entity_poly.pdbx_seq_one_letter_code
_entity_poly.pdbx_strand_id
1 'polypeptide(L)'
;MPVAPETIRHRLAELPRRCSLDGALELFDALGYQYAHELPLPIRNWPAGVRRLVRRYADPPIYLAQQRDFRVVYTHLTTDHLSRTVERPIVEHTLHRLHSYALFVFANRDLTLWDFVNVKYSVEGVTPSGVEGRRRTIRRIHVGPDERLRTAAERVALLAVPAPETSALELQSLHDQAFDVEEVTKQFYRDYVQVFSVLCADVARRNPRRGAEEIEAEREAQVLLDRVLFLYFIQKKGWLDDRRDYLYHHFQAHYRADPDGTGFYDDFLFPLFVALSNEGTAFPSLGDVPFLNGGLFEVDAGAVLADQLTVGNAAFRQVFDGLLERYNFTVREDTPLDVEVAIDPEMLGQIFENLVLGLERGQKTAEDRRKATGSYYTPRVIVHFMCRQALKEYLSAESGLAPARIEALMDVGPAEQLTPEEVAELSAMMTEPEARLLRGLVEGARVLDPAVGSGAFLVGMLYEMVALTKLLDVRLRGQKRVRRRNYDYDLKRTFIERNLYGVDIQPEAARICELRLWLSLMVDYERRASGNGN
;
A
#
# COMPACT_ATOMS: atom_id res chain seq x y z
N MET A 1 1.38 32.87 -6.08
CA MET A 1 2.59 32.56 -5.27
C MET A 1 2.52 31.08 -4.94
N PRO A 2 3.62 30.30 -5.03
CA PRO A 2 3.59 28.91 -4.63
C PRO A 2 3.23 28.83 -3.14
N VAL A 3 2.24 28.01 -2.79
CA VAL A 3 1.81 27.85 -1.40
C VAL A 3 2.88 27.04 -0.68
N ALA A 4 3.40 27.56 0.44
CA ALA A 4 4.43 26.87 1.19
C ALA A 4 3.89 25.54 1.73
N PRO A 5 4.59 24.40 1.52
CA PRO A 5 4.18 23.09 2.01
C PRO A 5 3.87 23.06 3.51
N GLU A 6 4.57 23.86 4.33
CA GLU A 6 4.31 23.97 5.77
C GLU A 6 2.91 24.51 6.08
N THR A 7 2.42 25.45 5.26
CA THR A 7 1.06 26.01 5.41
C THR A 7 0.03 24.94 5.09
N ILE A 8 0.24 24.18 4.01
CA ILE A 8 -0.63 23.06 3.64
C ILE A 8 -0.59 21.98 4.72
N ARG A 9 0.58 21.66 5.27
CA ARG A 9 0.73 20.65 6.33
C ARG A 9 -0.10 21.01 7.56
N HIS A 10 -0.07 22.27 7.98
CA HIS A 10 -0.92 22.73 9.09
C HIS A 10 -2.40 22.55 8.77
N ARG A 11 -2.85 22.95 7.57
CA ARG A 11 -4.26 22.80 7.16
C ARG A 11 -4.69 21.33 7.06
N LEU A 12 -3.86 20.46 6.52
CA LEU A 12 -4.12 19.01 6.47
C LEU A 12 -4.22 18.40 7.88
N ALA A 13 -3.37 18.85 8.82
CA ALA A 13 -3.42 18.38 10.20
C ALA A 13 -4.69 18.82 10.94
N GLU A 14 -5.26 19.96 10.55
CA GLU A 14 -6.50 20.49 11.11
C GLU A 14 -7.75 19.80 10.57
N LEU A 15 -7.70 19.19 9.37
CA LEU A 15 -8.87 18.51 8.78
C LEU A 15 -9.46 17.44 9.72
N PRO A 16 -8.70 16.43 10.22
CA PRO A 16 -9.24 15.45 11.16
C PRO A 16 -9.60 16.02 12.54
N ARG A 17 -9.01 17.16 12.92
CA ARG A 17 -9.15 17.74 14.28
C ARG A 17 -10.38 18.60 14.42
N ARG A 18 -10.71 19.35 13.36
CA ARG A 18 -11.85 20.27 13.35
C ARG A 18 -13.17 19.57 13.13
N CYS A 19 -13.16 18.37 12.54
CA CYS A 19 -14.35 17.59 12.19
C CYS A 19 -15.43 18.47 11.51
N SER A 20 -15.02 19.30 10.56
CA SER A 20 -15.90 20.25 9.85
C SER A 20 -15.46 20.45 8.40
N LEU A 21 -16.44 20.83 7.56
CA LEU A 21 -16.19 21.13 6.15
C LEU A 21 -15.36 22.41 5.97
N ASP A 22 -15.41 23.32 6.95
CA ASP A 22 -14.67 24.59 6.93
C ASP A 22 -13.17 24.39 6.73
N GLY A 23 -12.59 23.34 7.31
CA GLY A 23 -11.18 23.02 7.12
C GLY A 23 -10.84 22.73 5.66
N ALA A 24 -11.73 22.06 4.93
CA ALA A 24 -11.54 21.77 3.51
C ALA A 24 -11.73 23.02 2.65
N LEU A 25 -12.72 23.86 2.98
CA LEU A 25 -12.91 25.15 2.32
C LEU A 25 -11.69 26.05 2.46
N GLU A 26 -11.16 26.18 3.67
CA GLU A 26 -9.94 26.94 3.96
C GLU A 26 -8.70 26.38 3.25
N LEU A 27 -8.62 25.05 3.07
CA LEU A 27 -7.54 24.42 2.31
C LEU A 27 -7.61 24.82 0.82
N PHE A 28 -8.78 24.71 0.20
CA PHE A 28 -8.94 25.04 -1.22
C PHE A 28 -8.84 26.54 -1.50
N ASP A 29 -9.27 27.39 -0.56
CA ASP A 29 -9.02 28.83 -0.61
C ASP A 29 -7.51 29.14 -0.58
N ALA A 30 -6.75 28.49 0.32
CA ALA A 30 -5.30 28.64 0.35
C ALA A 30 -4.60 28.13 -0.91
N LEU A 31 -5.19 27.15 -1.61
CA LEU A 31 -4.73 26.66 -2.91
C LEU A 31 -5.18 27.55 -4.08
N GLY A 32 -5.97 28.61 -3.84
CA GLY A 32 -6.39 29.57 -4.86
C GLY A 32 -7.63 29.17 -5.65
N TYR A 33 -8.43 28.21 -5.16
CA TYR A 33 -9.72 27.87 -5.77
C TYR A 33 -10.83 28.79 -5.28
N GLN A 34 -11.85 28.98 -6.12
CA GLN A 34 -13.05 29.75 -5.78
C GLN A 34 -14.10 28.85 -5.13
N TYR A 35 -14.78 29.35 -4.11
CA TYR A 35 -15.91 28.64 -3.49
C TYR A 35 -17.05 28.40 -4.48
N ALA A 36 -17.62 27.20 -4.49
CA ALA A 36 -18.65 26.78 -5.44
C ALA A 36 -20.07 26.69 -4.84
N HIS A 37 -20.32 27.38 -3.71
CA HIS A 37 -21.61 27.47 -3.04
C HIS A 37 -22.22 26.12 -2.63
N GLU A 38 -21.39 25.07 -2.51
CA GLU A 38 -21.82 23.73 -2.07
C GLU A 38 -23.01 23.20 -2.90
N LEU A 39 -23.06 23.57 -4.18
CA LEU A 39 -24.18 23.20 -5.04
C LEU A 39 -24.23 21.67 -5.21
N PRO A 40 -25.42 21.05 -5.05
CA PRO A 40 -25.55 19.60 -5.19
C PRO A 40 -25.16 19.11 -6.58
N LEU A 41 -24.39 18.03 -6.64
CA LEU A 41 -24.04 17.34 -7.87
C LEU A 41 -25.30 16.64 -8.43
N PRO A 42 -25.66 16.85 -9.71
CA PRO A 42 -26.83 16.20 -10.31
C PRO A 42 -26.65 14.68 -10.49
N ILE A 43 -27.09 13.88 -9.52
CA ILE A 43 -27.01 12.40 -9.59
C ILE A 43 -28.21 11.72 -10.27
N ARG A 44 -29.22 12.49 -10.73
CA ARG A 44 -30.47 11.92 -11.27
C ARG A 44 -30.24 10.98 -12.45
N ASN A 45 -29.25 11.29 -13.29
CA ASN A 45 -28.97 10.52 -14.51
C ASN A 45 -28.12 9.26 -14.24
N TRP A 46 -27.66 9.03 -13.01
CA TRP A 46 -26.84 7.86 -12.66
C TRP A 46 -27.66 6.56 -12.65
N PRO A 47 -27.05 5.39 -12.89
CA PRO A 47 -27.74 4.10 -12.79
C PRO A 47 -28.44 3.93 -11.43
N ALA A 48 -29.59 3.26 -11.42
CA ALA A 48 -30.41 3.12 -10.22
C ALA A 48 -29.67 2.43 -9.06
N GLY A 49 -28.84 1.41 -9.36
CA GLY A 49 -27.98 0.74 -8.38
C GLY A 49 -26.98 1.70 -7.72
N VAL A 50 -26.26 2.48 -8.53
CA VAL A 50 -25.30 3.50 -8.05
C VAL A 50 -25.98 4.56 -7.19
N ARG A 51 -27.15 5.06 -7.60
CA ARG A 51 -27.91 6.01 -6.78
C ARG A 51 -28.34 5.42 -5.44
N ARG A 52 -28.74 4.14 -5.41
CA ARG A 52 -29.10 3.44 -4.16
C ARG A 52 -27.89 3.28 -3.24
N LEU A 53 -26.73 2.91 -3.82
CA LEU A 53 -25.47 2.78 -3.10
C LEU A 53 -25.08 4.11 -2.44
N VAL A 54 -25.02 5.19 -3.22
CA VAL A 54 -24.65 6.53 -2.75
C VAL A 54 -25.61 6.98 -1.67
N ARG A 55 -26.94 6.93 -1.90
CA ARG A 55 -27.93 7.33 -0.89
C ARG A 55 -27.89 6.52 0.40
N ARG A 56 -27.35 5.30 0.38
CA ARG A 56 -27.26 4.43 1.55
C ARG A 56 -26.00 4.71 2.37
N TYR A 57 -24.92 5.12 1.72
CA TYR A 57 -23.59 5.18 2.34
C TYR A 57 -22.93 6.56 2.25
N ALA A 58 -23.60 7.56 1.67
CA ALA A 58 -23.07 8.90 1.47
C ALA A 58 -24.17 9.96 1.40
N ASP A 59 -23.83 11.17 1.81
CA ASP A 59 -24.61 12.35 1.51
C ASP A 59 -24.50 12.70 0.01
N PRO A 60 -25.46 13.47 -0.54
CA PRO A 60 -25.38 13.92 -1.92
C PRO A 60 -24.04 14.64 -2.18
N PRO A 61 -23.25 14.24 -3.20
CA PRO A 61 -22.03 14.93 -3.54
C PRO A 61 -22.30 16.41 -3.86
N ILE A 62 -21.38 17.29 -3.51
CA ILE A 62 -21.50 18.74 -3.72
C ILE A 62 -20.26 19.30 -4.44
N TYR A 63 -20.42 20.44 -5.11
CA TYR A 63 -19.27 21.21 -5.58
C TYR A 63 -18.71 22.04 -4.44
N LEU A 64 -17.52 21.67 -3.96
CA LEU A 64 -16.85 22.35 -2.85
C LEU A 64 -16.18 23.64 -3.34
N ALA A 65 -15.37 23.49 -4.39
CA ALA A 65 -14.59 24.57 -4.97
C ALA A 65 -14.50 24.40 -6.49
N GLN A 66 -14.13 25.47 -7.20
CA GLN A 66 -14.02 25.48 -8.65
C GLN A 66 -12.92 26.42 -9.11
N GLN A 67 -12.40 26.14 -10.29
CA GLN A 67 -11.56 27.07 -11.03
C GLN A 67 -11.91 26.95 -12.51
N ARG A 68 -12.59 27.97 -13.04
CA ARG A 68 -13.19 27.97 -14.39
C ARG A 68 -14.07 26.75 -14.64
N ASP A 69 -13.61 25.78 -15.43
CA ASP A 69 -14.33 24.53 -15.75
C ASP A 69 -13.88 23.35 -14.89
N PHE A 70 -12.78 23.49 -14.15
CA PHE A 70 -12.32 22.47 -13.21
C PHE A 70 -13.19 22.51 -11.94
N ARG A 71 -13.57 21.33 -11.44
CA ARG A 71 -14.41 21.20 -10.24
C ARG A 71 -13.71 20.37 -9.17
N VAL A 72 -13.89 20.79 -7.92
CA VAL A 72 -13.58 20.01 -6.72
C VAL A 72 -14.90 19.51 -6.16
N VAL A 73 -15.10 18.19 -6.20
CA VAL A 73 -16.34 17.53 -5.75
C VAL A 73 -16.10 16.94 -4.38
N TYR A 74 -16.89 17.35 -3.39
CA TYR A 74 -16.85 16.81 -2.04
C TYR A 74 -17.98 15.82 -1.82
N THR A 75 -17.71 14.72 -1.13
CA THR A 75 -18.73 13.77 -0.65
C THR A 75 -18.44 13.35 0.78
N HIS A 76 -19.43 13.50 1.65
CA HIS A 76 -19.40 12.96 3.00
C HIS A 76 -19.97 11.54 3.01
N LEU A 77 -19.20 10.56 3.48
CA LEU A 77 -19.63 9.18 3.62
C LEU A 77 -20.25 8.95 5.00
N THR A 78 -21.34 8.19 5.06
CA THR A 78 -22.01 7.86 6.32
C THR A 78 -21.38 6.66 7.03
N THR A 79 -20.22 6.18 6.57
CA THR A 79 -19.46 5.07 7.13
C THR A 79 -18.27 5.55 7.96
N ASP A 80 -17.87 4.80 8.98
CA ASP A 80 -16.75 5.16 9.87
C ASP A 80 -15.39 5.09 9.14
N HIS A 81 -15.34 4.36 8.02
CA HIS A 81 -14.19 4.24 7.13
C HIS A 81 -14.50 4.81 5.74
N LEU A 82 -13.44 5.21 5.03
CA LEU A 82 -13.51 5.56 3.61
C LEU A 82 -13.65 4.29 2.77
N SER A 83 -14.67 4.24 1.92
CA SER A 83 -15.05 3.05 1.18
C SER A 83 -14.84 3.27 -0.31
N ARG A 84 -13.76 2.69 -0.84
CA ARG A 84 -13.42 2.68 -2.27
C ARG A 84 -14.59 2.21 -3.15
N THR A 85 -15.44 1.32 -2.64
CA THR A 85 -16.67 0.82 -3.26
C THR A 85 -17.69 1.93 -3.55
N VAL A 86 -17.79 2.91 -2.66
CA VAL A 86 -18.73 4.03 -2.78
C VAL A 86 -18.11 5.16 -3.57
N GLU A 87 -16.82 5.42 -3.34
CA GLU A 87 -16.05 6.49 -4.00
C GLU A 87 -15.93 6.26 -5.51
N ARG A 88 -15.56 5.05 -5.93
CA ARG A 88 -15.28 4.76 -7.35
C ARG A 88 -16.48 5.02 -8.26
N PRO A 89 -17.70 4.55 -7.95
CA PRO A 89 -18.89 4.90 -8.74
C PRO A 89 -19.15 6.40 -8.82
N ILE A 90 -18.90 7.16 -7.74
CA ILE A 90 -19.06 8.63 -7.71
C ILE A 90 -18.07 9.28 -8.68
N VAL A 91 -16.80 8.89 -8.61
CA VAL A 91 -15.73 9.38 -9.47
C VAL A 91 -16.05 9.09 -10.94
N GLU A 92 -16.33 7.83 -11.27
CA GLU A 92 -16.58 7.37 -12.64
C GLU A 92 -17.79 8.08 -13.27
N HIS A 93 -18.92 8.13 -12.57
CA HIS A 93 -20.16 8.69 -13.13
C HIS A 93 -20.15 10.21 -13.21
N THR A 94 -19.32 10.87 -12.42
CA THR A 94 -19.11 12.33 -12.52
C THR A 94 -18.27 12.68 -13.74
N LEU A 95 -17.13 12.01 -13.92
CA LEU A 95 -16.21 12.28 -15.05
C LEU A 95 -16.78 11.84 -16.41
N HIS A 96 -17.59 10.79 -16.45
CA HIS A 96 -18.19 10.33 -17.71
C HIS A 96 -19.25 11.27 -18.30
N ARG A 97 -19.90 12.09 -17.47
CA ARG A 97 -21.19 12.71 -17.84
C ARG A 97 -21.28 14.20 -17.57
N LEU A 98 -20.44 14.75 -16.69
CA LEU A 98 -20.59 16.13 -16.21
C LEU A 98 -19.33 16.97 -16.45
N HIS A 99 -18.14 16.42 -16.15
CA HIS A 99 -16.88 17.18 -16.21
C HIS A 99 -15.79 16.36 -16.88
N SER A 100 -14.98 16.97 -17.74
CA SER A 100 -13.82 16.30 -18.34
C SER A 100 -12.68 16.07 -17.33
N TYR A 101 -12.57 16.95 -16.32
CA TYR A 101 -11.54 16.94 -15.29
C TYR A 101 -12.15 17.39 -13.95
N ALA A 102 -11.82 16.68 -12.88
CA ALA A 102 -12.26 17.03 -11.53
C ALA A 102 -11.35 16.38 -10.48
N LEU A 103 -11.21 17.06 -9.34
CA LEU A 103 -10.66 16.49 -8.11
C LEU A 103 -11.82 16.05 -7.22
N PHE A 104 -11.72 14.87 -6.61
CA PHE A 104 -12.72 14.38 -5.67
C PHE A 104 -12.14 14.38 -4.26
N VAL A 105 -12.96 14.78 -3.29
CA VAL A 105 -12.61 14.82 -1.87
C VAL A 105 -13.68 14.05 -1.11
N PHE A 106 -13.26 13.01 -0.40
CA PHE A 106 -14.14 12.19 0.42
C PHE A 106 -13.80 12.35 1.88
N ALA A 107 -14.81 12.34 2.74
CA ALA A 107 -14.61 12.29 4.19
C ALA A 107 -15.48 11.19 4.81
N ASN A 108 -14.99 10.53 5.87
CA ASN A 108 -15.79 9.56 6.62
C ASN A 108 -16.83 10.25 7.51
N ARG A 109 -17.68 9.46 8.19
CA ARG A 109 -18.79 9.93 9.02
C ARG A 109 -18.40 11.00 10.04
N ASP A 110 -17.24 10.82 10.66
CA ASP A 110 -16.78 11.68 11.76
C ASP A 110 -15.84 12.79 11.27
N LEU A 111 -15.63 12.91 9.95
CA LEU A 111 -14.72 13.88 9.33
C LEU A 111 -13.27 13.78 9.86
N THR A 112 -12.88 12.57 10.26
CA THR A 112 -11.55 12.24 10.78
C THR A 112 -10.62 11.67 9.70
N LEU A 113 -11.18 11.08 8.65
CA LEU A 113 -10.46 10.52 7.52
C LEU A 113 -10.86 11.22 6.24
N TRP A 114 -9.88 11.56 5.42
CA TRP A 114 -10.06 12.33 4.18
C TRP A 114 -9.28 11.68 3.03
N ASP A 115 -9.93 11.48 1.89
CA ASP A 115 -9.29 11.03 0.65
C ASP A 115 -9.39 12.12 -0.42
N PHE A 116 -8.24 12.55 -0.93
CA PHE A 116 -8.14 13.34 -2.15
C PHE A 116 -7.91 12.38 -3.31
N VAL A 117 -8.70 12.49 -4.38
CA VAL A 117 -8.70 11.52 -5.48
C VAL A 117 -8.65 12.22 -6.82
N ASN A 118 -7.61 11.90 -7.59
CA ASN A 118 -7.42 12.33 -8.99
C ASN A 118 -7.50 11.13 -9.94
N VAL A 119 -7.97 11.34 -11.16
CA VAL A 119 -8.06 10.29 -12.19
C VAL A 119 -7.14 10.62 -13.35
N LYS A 120 -6.12 9.79 -13.55
CA LYS A 120 -5.23 9.87 -14.72
C LYS A 120 -5.79 9.05 -15.87
N TYR A 121 -5.83 9.65 -17.05
CA TYR A 121 -6.17 8.97 -18.29
C TYR A 121 -4.89 8.53 -18.99
N SER A 122 -4.68 7.23 -19.14
CA SER A 122 -3.63 6.68 -19.99
C SER A 122 -4.23 6.18 -21.30
N VAL A 123 -3.54 6.48 -22.40
CA VAL A 123 -3.85 5.88 -23.70
C VAL A 123 -3.15 4.53 -23.73
N GLU A 124 -3.92 3.44 -23.65
CA GLU A 124 -3.39 2.14 -24.05
C GLU A 124 -3.39 2.10 -25.58
N GLY A 125 -2.32 1.53 -26.15
CA GLY A 125 -2.22 1.34 -27.59
C GLY A 125 -3.46 0.65 -28.18
N VAL A 126 -3.60 0.76 -29.50
CA VAL A 126 -4.75 0.26 -30.25
C VAL A 126 -5.00 -1.22 -29.90
N THR A 127 -6.19 -1.53 -29.39
CA THR A 127 -6.58 -2.94 -29.17
C THR A 127 -6.57 -3.69 -30.51
N PRO A 128 -6.46 -5.03 -30.53
CA PRO A 128 -6.58 -5.82 -31.77
C PRO A 128 -7.90 -5.57 -32.54
N SER A 129 -8.89 -4.98 -31.87
CA SER A 129 -10.19 -4.57 -32.41
C SER A 129 -10.26 -3.13 -32.95
N GLY A 130 -9.15 -2.38 -32.98
CA GLY A 130 -9.08 -1.03 -33.56
C GLY A 130 -9.69 0.08 -32.70
N VAL A 131 -9.98 -0.20 -31.42
CA VAL A 131 -10.53 0.80 -30.47
C VAL A 131 -9.38 1.32 -29.61
N GLU A 132 -9.24 2.64 -29.51
CA GLU A 132 -8.34 3.27 -28.52
C GLU A 132 -8.86 2.94 -27.11
N GLY A 133 -8.18 2.03 -26.42
CA GLY A 133 -8.44 1.74 -25.01
C GLY A 133 -8.00 2.93 -24.16
N ARG A 134 -8.95 3.70 -23.62
CA ARG A 134 -8.62 4.69 -22.59
C ARG A 134 -8.68 4.01 -21.23
N ARG A 135 -7.51 3.82 -20.62
CA ARG A 135 -7.42 3.31 -19.27
C ARG A 135 -7.45 4.46 -18.26
N ARG A 136 -8.08 4.19 -17.12
CA ARG A 136 -8.20 5.13 -16.01
C ARG A 136 -7.53 4.55 -14.81
N THR A 137 -6.68 5.36 -14.19
CA THR A 137 -6.06 5.03 -12.92
C THR A 137 -6.52 6.04 -11.90
N ILE A 138 -7.20 5.54 -10.87
CA ILE A 138 -7.58 6.34 -9.71
C ILE A 138 -6.35 6.44 -8.82
N ARG A 139 -5.96 7.66 -8.48
CA ARG A 139 -4.81 7.96 -7.63
C ARG A 139 -5.29 8.74 -6.42
N ARG A 140 -4.85 8.37 -5.22
CA ARG A 140 -5.35 8.98 -3.98
C ARG A 140 -4.26 9.42 -3.00
N ILE A 141 -4.53 10.48 -2.26
CA ILE A 141 -3.75 10.91 -1.11
C ILE A 141 -4.67 10.77 0.11
N HIS A 142 -4.32 9.85 1.01
CA HIS A 142 -5.04 9.64 2.25
C HIS A 142 -4.53 10.58 3.35
N VAL A 143 -5.46 11.15 4.12
CA VAL A 143 -5.17 12.05 5.24
C VAL A 143 -6.02 11.61 6.44
N GLY A 144 -5.35 11.32 7.54
CA GLY A 144 -5.98 10.90 8.80
C GLY A 144 -5.11 11.28 10.00
N PRO A 145 -5.61 11.08 11.23
CA PRO A 145 -4.90 11.46 12.46
C PRO A 145 -3.58 10.69 12.65
N ASP A 146 -3.50 9.48 12.12
CA ASP A 146 -2.33 8.59 12.25
C ASP A 146 -1.38 8.63 11.04
N GLU A 147 -1.66 9.51 10.06
CA GLU A 147 -0.87 9.59 8.83
C GLU A 147 0.25 10.63 8.91
N ARG A 148 1.34 10.36 8.18
CA ARG A 148 2.47 11.29 8.10
C ARG A 148 2.18 12.30 6.99
N LEU A 149 1.97 13.56 7.39
CA LEU A 149 1.45 14.58 6.48
C LEU A 149 2.53 15.30 5.64
N ARG A 150 3.82 14.97 5.77
CA ARG A 150 4.88 15.69 5.05
C ARG A 150 4.76 15.50 3.53
N THR A 151 4.84 14.27 3.04
CA THR A 151 4.64 13.99 1.59
C THR A 151 3.27 14.46 1.13
N ALA A 152 2.20 14.20 1.90
CA ALA A 152 0.85 14.65 1.56
C ALA A 152 0.79 16.17 1.38
N ALA A 153 1.42 16.95 2.27
CA ALA A 153 1.45 18.39 2.17
C ALA A 153 2.28 18.92 0.99
N GLU A 154 3.45 18.32 0.75
CA GLU A 154 4.29 18.65 -0.42
C GLU A 154 3.54 18.38 -1.73
N ARG A 155 2.78 17.28 -1.81
CA ARG A 155 1.97 16.92 -3.00
C ARG A 155 0.70 17.76 -3.13
N VAL A 156 -0.04 17.98 -2.05
CA VAL A 156 -1.25 18.82 -2.06
C VAL A 156 -0.91 20.29 -2.38
N ALA A 157 0.28 20.78 -1.99
CA ALA A 157 0.74 22.11 -2.37
C ALA A 157 0.87 22.29 -3.90
N LEU A 158 1.14 21.21 -4.65
CA LEU A 158 1.20 21.23 -6.12
C LEU A 158 -0.17 21.39 -6.77
N LEU A 159 -1.27 21.24 -6.01
CA LEU A 159 -2.63 21.47 -6.50
C LEU A 159 -2.98 22.97 -6.58
N ALA A 160 -2.09 23.85 -6.12
CA ALA A 160 -2.33 25.29 -6.10
C ALA A 160 -2.54 25.85 -7.51
N VAL A 161 -3.57 26.69 -7.65
CA VAL A 161 -3.90 27.39 -8.89
C VAL A 161 -2.81 28.44 -9.19
N PRO A 162 -2.03 28.30 -10.28
CA PRO A 162 -0.92 29.20 -10.56
C PRO A 162 -1.38 30.63 -10.90
N ALA A 163 -2.47 30.73 -11.68
CA ALA A 163 -3.06 31.99 -12.09
C ALA A 163 -4.59 31.87 -12.23
N PRO A 164 -5.35 32.97 -12.09
CA PRO A 164 -6.81 32.97 -12.34
C PRO A 164 -7.18 32.51 -13.75
N GLU A 165 -6.24 32.62 -14.69
CA GLU A 165 -6.42 32.27 -16.10
C GLU A 165 -6.10 30.80 -16.43
N THR A 166 -5.73 29.99 -15.44
CA THR A 166 -5.33 28.58 -15.67
C THR A 166 -6.52 27.75 -16.16
N SER A 167 -6.33 27.01 -17.24
CA SER A 167 -7.33 26.12 -17.83
C SER A 167 -7.52 24.83 -17.03
N ALA A 168 -8.65 24.14 -17.24
CA ALA A 168 -8.91 22.86 -16.59
C ALA A 168 -7.90 21.77 -16.99
N LEU A 169 -7.37 21.81 -18.22
CA LEU A 169 -6.35 20.86 -18.69
C LEU A 169 -4.99 21.08 -18.03
N GLU A 170 -4.59 22.34 -17.83
CA GLU A 170 -3.37 22.68 -17.11
C GLU A 170 -3.47 22.27 -15.64
N LEU A 171 -4.62 22.52 -14.99
CA LEU A 171 -4.87 22.05 -13.63
C LEU A 171 -4.84 20.51 -13.54
N GLN A 172 -5.46 19.82 -14.49
CA GLN A 172 -5.38 18.36 -14.55
C GLN A 172 -3.93 17.89 -14.64
N SER A 173 -3.10 18.55 -15.47
CA SER A 173 -1.69 18.19 -15.63
C SER A 173 -0.89 18.39 -14.34
N LEU A 174 -1.18 19.44 -13.57
CA LEU A 174 -0.58 19.66 -12.25
C LEU A 174 -1.05 18.59 -11.24
N HIS A 175 -2.33 18.22 -11.28
CA HIS A 175 -2.87 17.16 -10.43
C HIS A 175 -2.29 15.80 -10.80
N ASP A 176 -2.06 15.50 -12.08
CA ASP A 176 -1.41 14.26 -12.51
C ASP A 176 0.02 14.14 -11.96
N GLN A 177 0.75 15.26 -11.85
CA GLN A 177 2.08 15.33 -11.23
C GLN A 177 2.03 15.24 -9.70
N ALA A 178 1.06 15.92 -9.08
CA ALA A 178 0.86 15.89 -7.63
C ALA A 178 0.55 14.48 -7.12
N PHE A 179 -0.19 13.70 -7.89
CA PHE A 179 -0.55 12.32 -7.59
C PHE A 179 0.40 11.30 -8.24
N ASP A 180 1.59 11.71 -8.69
CA ASP A 180 2.54 10.79 -9.31
C ASP A 180 3.32 9.99 -8.26
N VAL A 181 2.91 8.72 -8.13
CA VAL A 181 3.52 7.75 -7.22
C VAL A 181 4.96 7.44 -7.63
N GLU A 182 5.28 7.39 -8.92
CA GLU A 182 6.65 7.08 -9.38
C GLU A 182 7.65 8.14 -8.91
N GLU A 183 7.24 9.41 -8.86
CA GLU A 183 8.09 10.49 -8.35
C GLU A 183 8.31 10.39 -6.83
N VAL A 184 7.30 9.94 -6.07
CA VAL A 184 7.46 9.66 -4.63
C VAL A 184 8.41 8.48 -4.44
N THR A 185 8.24 7.39 -5.18
CA THR A 185 9.09 6.20 -5.10
C THR A 185 10.55 6.52 -5.45
N LYS A 186 10.79 7.29 -6.53
CA LYS A 186 12.15 7.71 -6.91
C LYS A 186 12.81 8.56 -5.84
N GLN A 187 12.07 9.48 -5.22
CA GLN A 187 12.60 10.31 -4.14
C GLN A 187 12.88 9.48 -2.88
N PHE A 188 11.96 8.58 -2.50
CA PHE A 188 12.15 7.66 -1.40
C PHE A 188 13.39 6.79 -1.59
N TYR A 189 13.61 6.25 -2.80
CA TYR A 189 14.81 5.47 -3.11
C TYR A 189 16.10 6.26 -2.93
N ARG A 190 16.14 7.51 -3.40
CA ARG A 190 17.32 8.38 -3.21
C ARG A 190 17.62 8.61 -1.73
N ASP A 191 16.59 8.94 -0.97
CA ASP A 191 16.70 9.18 0.47
C ASP A 191 17.09 7.90 1.22
N TYR A 192 16.52 6.75 0.82
CA TYR A 192 16.85 5.44 1.37
C TYR A 192 18.34 5.14 1.19
N VAL A 193 18.88 5.28 -0.02
CA VAL A 193 20.31 5.00 -0.30
C VAL A 193 21.22 5.88 0.54
N GLN A 194 20.85 7.16 0.71
CA GLN A 194 21.60 8.08 1.56
C GLN A 194 21.59 7.64 3.03
N VAL A 195 20.42 7.29 3.57
CA VAL A 195 20.27 6.81 4.95
C VAL A 195 21.00 5.48 5.16
N PHE A 196 20.88 4.56 4.21
CA PHE A 196 21.59 3.29 4.22
C PHE A 196 23.11 3.49 4.29
N SER A 197 23.67 4.38 3.46
CA SER A 197 25.10 4.70 3.49
C SER A 197 25.55 5.27 4.85
N VAL A 198 24.74 6.12 5.48
CA VAL A 198 25.01 6.63 6.84
C VAL A 198 25.00 5.50 7.87
N LEU A 199 24.04 4.58 7.77
CA LEU A 199 23.94 3.43 8.66
C LEU A 199 25.14 2.49 8.51
N CYS A 200 25.54 2.16 7.28
CA CYS A 200 26.72 1.34 7.01
C CYS A 200 27.99 1.97 7.61
N ALA A 201 28.18 3.28 7.42
CA ALA A 201 29.33 3.99 7.96
C ALA A 201 29.36 3.98 9.50
N ASP A 202 28.20 4.11 10.15
CA ASP A 202 28.11 4.03 11.62
C ASP A 202 28.39 2.61 12.13
N VAL A 203 27.79 1.60 11.50
CA VAL A 203 28.00 0.18 11.81
C VAL A 203 29.48 -0.19 11.68
N ALA A 204 30.11 0.14 10.55
CA ALA A 204 31.53 -0.15 10.30
C ALA A 204 32.44 0.51 11.34
N ARG A 205 32.12 1.76 11.73
CA ARG A 205 32.90 2.51 12.72
C ARG A 205 32.78 1.96 14.13
N ARG A 206 31.59 1.53 14.54
CA ARG A 206 31.29 1.11 15.93
C ARG A 206 31.51 -0.39 16.18
N ASN A 207 31.63 -1.21 15.13
CA ASN A 207 31.74 -2.67 15.24
C ASN A 207 33.04 -3.24 14.62
N PRO A 208 34.24 -2.75 14.99
CA PRO A 208 35.49 -3.12 14.32
C PRO A 208 35.92 -4.59 14.54
N ARG A 209 35.29 -5.32 15.47
CA ARG A 209 35.63 -6.71 15.81
C ARG A 209 34.90 -7.75 14.95
N ARG A 210 33.83 -7.36 14.25
CA ARG A 210 32.98 -8.24 13.43
C ARG A 210 33.40 -8.24 11.96
N GLY A 211 34.70 -8.40 11.70
CA GLY A 211 35.25 -8.35 10.34
C GLY A 211 35.33 -6.92 9.79
N ALA A 212 36.54 -6.40 9.60
CA ALA A 212 36.80 -5.07 9.06
C ALA A 212 36.58 -4.99 7.53
N GLU A 213 35.58 -5.71 7.01
CA GLU A 213 35.23 -5.70 5.59
C GLU A 213 33.93 -4.92 5.39
N GLU A 214 33.97 -3.93 4.50
CA GLU A 214 32.86 -3.03 4.16
C GLU A 214 31.57 -3.80 3.82
N ILE A 215 31.73 -4.98 3.21
CA ILE A 215 30.66 -5.91 2.81
C ILE A 215 29.87 -6.44 4.02
N GLU A 216 30.53 -6.72 5.15
CA GLU A 216 29.86 -7.26 6.34
C GLU A 216 29.04 -6.19 7.06
N ALA A 217 29.56 -4.96 7.14
CA ALA A 217 28.83 -3.81 7.67
C ALA A 217 27.59 -3.46 6.82
N GLU A 218 27.71 -3.54 5.48
CA GLU A 218 26.58 -3.34 4.57
C GLU A 218 25.48 -4.39 4.78
N ARG A 219 25.86 -5.67 4.92
CA ARG A 219 24.91 -6.76 5.17
C ARG A 219 24.16 -6.58 6.50
N GLU A 220 24.88 -6.22 7.57
CA GLU A 220 24.28 -6.00 8.89
C GLU A 220 23.36 -4.76 8.90
N ALA A 221 23.79 -3.67 8.26
CA ALA A 221 22.97 -2.48 8.08
C ALA A 221 21.69 -2.78 7.28
N GLN A 222 21.79 -3.64 6.26
CA GLN A 222 20.65 -4.05 5.44
C GLN A 222 19.63 -4.82 6.29
N VAL A 223 20.06 -5.88 6.98
CA VAL A 223 19.17 -6.69 7.83
C VAL A 223 18.51 -5.82 8.91
N LEU A 224 19.27 -4.91 9.53
CA LEU A 224 18.74 -3.99 10.52
C LEU A 224 17.66 -3.07 9.92
N LEU A 225 17.95 -2.45 8.77
CA LEU A 225 17.01 -1.53 8.13
C LEU A 225 15.75 -2.27 7.66
N ASP A 226 15.88 -3.50 7.17
CA ASP A 226 14.76 -4.37 6.76
C ASP A 226 13.84 -4.68 7.95
N ARG A 227 14.43 -5.05 9.10
CA ARG A 227 13.70 -5.29 10.36
C ARG A 227 12.95 -4.06 10.82
N VAL A 228 13.62 -2.91 10.87
CA VAL A 228 13.00 -1.63 11.29
C VAL A 228 11.87 -1.25 10.34
N LEU A 229 12.09 -1.38 9.04
CA LEU A 229 11.11 -1.04 8.01
C LEU A 229 9.89 -1.95 8.09
N PHE A 230 10.09 -3.26 8.23
CA PHE A 230 9.01 -4.22 8.41
C PHE A 230 8.16 -3.90 9.66
N LEU A 231 8.82 -3.63 10.80
CA LEU A 231 8.11 -3.23 12.01
C LEU A 231 7.38 -1.90 11.84
N TYR A 232 7.92 -0.99 11.03
CA TYR A 232 7.25 0.27 10.70
C TYR A 232 5.98 0.06 9.86
N PHE A 233 5.92 -0.96 8.99
CA PHE A 233 4.68 -1.36 8.34
C PHE A 233 3.69 -1.99 9.33
N ILE A 234 4.16 -2.91 10.19
CA ILE A 234 3.30 -3.61 11.13
C ILE A 234 2.72 -2.69 12.21
N GLN A 235 3.49 -1.72 12.72
CA GLN A 235 3.00 -0.82 13.77
C GLN A 235 1.75 -0.03 13.32
N LYS A 236 1.58 0.24 12.02
CA LYS A 236 0.36 0.90 11.49
C LYS A 236 -0.93 0.12 11.79
N LYS A 237 -0.83 -1.20 12.01
CA LYS A 237 -1.94 -2.05 12.46
C LYS A 237 -2.22 -1.96 13.96
N GLY A 238 -1.41 -1.22 14.72
CA GLY A 238 -1.46 -1.17 16.18
C GLY A 238 -0.97 -2.46 16.84
N TRP A 239 -0.16 -3.27 16.15
CA TRP A 239 0.25 -4.55 16.71
C TRP A 239 1.33 -4.42 17.77
N LEU A 240 2.09 -3.33 17.76
CA LEU A 240 3.15 -3.09 18.74
C LEU A 240 2.56 -2.24 19.87
N ASP A 241 2.11 -2.89 20.94
CA ASP A 241 1.54 -2.26 22.14
C ASP A 241 0.38 -1.29 21.85
N ASP A 242 -0.50 -1.62 20.90
CA ASP A 242 -1.61 -0.78 20.44
C ASP A 242 -1.19 0.63 19.95
N ARG A 243 0.10 0.82 19.64
CA ARG A 243 0.67 2.09 19.16
C ARG A 243 0.97 2.05 17.68
N ARG A 244 0.55 3.10 16.98
CA ARG A 244 0.82 3.30 15.55
C ARG A 244 2.14 4.03 15.28
N ASP A 245 2.75 4.60 16.31
CA ASP A 245 4.03 5.30 16.30
C ASP A 245 5.07 4.64 17.22
N TYR A 246 4.88 3.36 17.58
CA TYR A 246 5.64 2.61 18.58
C TYR A 246 7.17 2.78 18.44
N LEU A 247 7.72 2.49 17.27
CA LEU A 247 9.18 2.58 17.06
C LEU A 247 9.70 4.01 17.22
N TYR A 248 8.97 4.99 16.68
CA TYR A 248 9.38 6.39 16.72
C TYR A 248 9.26 6.97 18.14
N HIS A 249 8.23 6.56 18.88
CA HIS A 249 8.04 6.93 20.28
C HIS A 249 9.24 6.50 21.14
N HIS A 250 9.62 5.21 21.05
CA HIS A 250 10.79 4.71 21.77
C HIS A 250 12.07 5.36 21.27
N PHE A 251 12.25 5.52 19.96
CA PHE A 251 13.40 6.22 19.39
C PHE A 251 13.57 7.63 19.97
N GLN A 252 12.50 8.42 20.00
CA GLN A 252 12.55 9.78 20.56
C GLN A 252 12.92 9.79 22.04
N ALA A 253 12.44 8.83 22.83
CA ALA A 253 12.77 8.72 24.25
C ALA A 253 14.27 8.46 24.45
N HIS A 254 14.84 7.50 23.73
CA HIS A 254 16.27 7.18 23.80
C HIS A 254 17.15 8.31 23.22
N TYR A 255 16.74 8.92 22.10
CA TYR A 255 17.48 10.01 21.47
C TYR A 255 17.53 11.27 22.35
N ARG A 256 16.44 11.59 23.08
CA ARG A 256 16.43 12.74 24.01
C ARG A 256 17.28 12.50 25.25
N ALA A 257 17.37 11.26 25.71
CA ALA A 257 18.20 10.90 26.87
C ALA A 257 19.69 10.97 26.53
N ASP A 258 20.08 10.41 25.38
CA ASP A 258 21.47 10.43 24.91
C ASP A 258 21.53 10.47 23.37
N PRO A 259 21.67 11.66 22.75
CA PRO A 259 21.76 11.79 21.29
C PRO A 259 22.96 11.08 20.65
N ASP A 260 24.07 10.95 21.38
CA ASP A 260 25.34 10.38 20.87
C ASP A 260 25.53 8.89 21.24
N GLY A 261 24.70 8.40 22.16
CA GLY A 261 24.66 7.02 22.64
C GLY A 261 24.12 6.00 21.65
N THR A 262 23.88 4.78 22.15
CA THR A 262 23.48 3.58 21.39
C THR A 262 22.25 2.88 21.95
N GLY A 263 21.69 3.40 23.05
CA GLY A 263 20.66 2.72 23.83
C GLY A 263 19.37 2.41 23.07
N PHE A 264 19.07 3.08 21.95
CA PHE A 264 17.89 2.70 21.16
C PHE A 264 18.02 1.28 20.56
N TYR A 265 19.22 0.89 20.13
CA TYR A 265 19.42 -0.48 19.64
C TYR A 265 19.51 -1.46 20.81
N ASP A 266 20.41 -1.18 21.75
CA ASP A 266 20.79 -2.10 22.82
C ASP A 266 19.64 -2.37 23.80
N ASP A 267 18.94 -1.31 24.23
CA ASP A 267 17.93 -1.39 25.29
C ASP A 267 16.51 -1.65 24.76
N PHE A 268 16.27 -1.43 23.46
CA PHE A 268 14.94 -1.50 22.87
C PHE A 268 14.85 -2.40 21.63
N LEU A 269 15.53 -2.09 20.53
CA LEU A 269 15.36 -2.87 19.28
C LEU A 269 15.81 -4.32 19.42
N PHE A 270 16.95 -4.57 20.07
CA PHE A 270 17.44 -5.93 20.23
C PHE A 270 16.50 -6.79 21.10
N PRO A 271 16.07 -6.33 22.30
CA PRO A 271 15.00 -7.02 23.06
C PRO A 271 13.72 -7.23 22.25
N LEU A 272 13.32 -6.25 21.44
CA LEU A 272 12.15 -6.37 20.57
C LEU A 272 12.33 -7.48 19.54
N PHE A 273 13.46 -7.56 18.86
CA PHE A 273 13.73 -8.65 17.89
C PHE A 273 13.68 -10.02 18.57
N VAL A 274 14.24 -10.15 19.78
CA VAL A 274 14.17 -11.40 20.56
C VAL A 274 12.72 -11.76 20.91
N ALA A 275 11.92 -10.79 21.33
CA ALA A 275 10.50 -10.99 21.67
C ALA A 275 9.68 -11.48 20.46
N LEU A 276 9.92 -10.88 19.30
CA LEU A 276 9.23 -11.21 18.06
C LEU A 276 9.64 -12.59 17.51
N SER A 277 10.89 -13.01 17.77
CA SER A 277 11.46 -14.26 17.28
C SER A 277 11.20 -15.47 18.17
N ASN A 278 10.90 -15.30 19.46
CA ASN A 278 10.83 -16.39 20.43
C ASN A 278 9.49 -16.40 21.19
N GLU A 279 8.67 -17.42 20.95
CA GLU A 279 7.39 -17.60 21.61
C GLU A 279 7.56 -17.73 23.14
N GLY A 280 6.83 -16.92 23.91
CA GLY A 280 6.86 -16.94 25.37
C GLY A 280 7.92 -16.05 26.04
N THR A 281 8.73 -15.33 25.27
CA THR A 281 9.70 -14.36 25.82
C THR A 281 9.00 -13.03 26.07
N ALA A 282 8.73 -12.71 27.33
CA ALA A 282 8.07 -11.47 27.71
C ALA A 282 9.08 -10.45 28.24
N PHE A 283 9.15 -9.29 27.59
CA PHE A 283 9.86 -8.11 28.09
C PHE A 283 8.82 -7.10 28.57
N PRO A 284 8.64 -6.92 29.90
CA PRO A 284 7.62 -6.00 30.42
C PRO A 284 7.74 -4.56 29.92
N SER A 285 8.96 -4.13 29.57
CA SER A 285 9.24 -2.80 29.01
C SER A 285 8.72 -2.59 27.59
N LEU A 286 8.41 -3.68 26.84
CA LEU A 286 7.96 -3.61 25.46
C LEU A 286 6.42 -3.62 25.32
N GLY A 287 5.69 -3.96 26.38
CA GLY A 287 4.23 -4.07 26.32
C GLY A 287 3.74 -5.29 25.53
N ASP A 288 2.59 -5.16 24.88
CA ASP A 288 1.94 -6.28 24.15
C ASP A 288 2.40 -6.36 22.67
N VAL A 289 3.42 -7.18 22.41
CA VAL A 289 3.98 -7.41 21.07
C VAL A 289 3.69 -8.85 20.56
N PRO A 290 3.38 -9.03 19.27
CA PRO A 290 3.04 -10.35 18.72
C PRO A 290 4.28 -11.20 18.49
N PHE A 291 4.12 -12.51 18.55
CA PHE A 291 5.12 -13.44 18.04
C PHE A 291 5.00 -13.57 16.51
N LEU A 292 6.13 -13.56 15.82
CA LEU A 292 6.20 -13.42 14.38
C LEU A 292 6.99 -14.55 13.67
N ASN A 293 7.39 -15.61 14.39
CA ASN A 293 8.15 -16.75 13.87
C ASN A 293 9.48 -16.39 13.19
N GLY A 294 10.59 -16.56 13.93
CA GLY A 294 11.94 -16.80 13.40
C GLY A 294 12.34 -15.91 12.21
N GLY A 295 12.52 -16.46 11.01
CA GLY A 295 12.56 -15.71 9.74
C GLY A 295 13.43 -14.44 9.76
N LEU A 296 12.87 -13.29 9.36
CA LEU A 296 13.60 -12.01 9.36
C LEU A 296 14.14 -11.63 10.75
N PHE A 297 13.45 -12.02 11.82
CA PHE A 297 13.82 -11.70 13.20
C PHE A 297 14.64 -12.78 13.87
N GLU A 298 15.02 -13.85 13.15
CA GLU A 298 15.86 -14.91 13.71
C GLU A 298 17.12 -14.29 14.29
N VAL A 299 17.23 -14.43 15.60
CA VAL A 299 18.45 -14.13 16.33
C VAL A 299 19.14 -15.47 16.47
N ASP A 300 20.30 -15.62 15.83
CA ASP A 300 21.04 -16.88 15.83
C ASP A 300 21.30 -17.30 17.28
N ALA A 301 20.79 -18.47 17.70
CA ALA A 301 20.76 -18.89 19.10
C ALA A 301 22.16 -19.10 19.71
N GLY A 302 23.20 -19.07 18.89
CA GLY A 302 24.61 -19.08 19.30
C GLY A 302 25.27 -17.70 19.42
N ALA A 303 24.59 -16.61 19.07
CA ALA A 303 25.10 -15.25 19.24
C ALA A 303 25.10 -14.89 20.73
N VAL A 304 26.28 -15.02 21.35
CA VAL A 304 26.52 -14.55 22.71
C VAL A 304 26.18 -13.06 22.77
N LEU A 305 25.60 -12.57 23.88
CA LEU A 305 25.41 -11.14 24.20
C LEU A 305 26.64 -10.24 23.91
N ALA A 306 27.83 -10.83 23.80
CA ALA A 306 29.09 -10.20 23.45
C ALA A 306 29.21 -9.77 21.97
N ASP A 307 28.25 -10.14 21.12
CA ASP A 307 28.27 -9.94 19.67
C ASP A 307 27.08 -9.08 19.20
N GLN A 308 26.51 -8.25 20.09
CA GLN A 308 25.46 -7.30 19.73
C GLN A 308 26.02 -6.19 18.82
N LEU A 309 25.30 -5.90 17.74
CA LEU A 309 25.59 -4.77 16.88
C LEU A 309 25.48 -3.47 17.70
N THR A 310 26.48 -2.61 17.61
CA THR A 310 26.44 -1.29 18.25
C THR A 310 26.10 -0.24 17.20
N VAL A 311 24.95 0.44 17.35
CA VAL A 311 24.49 1.47 16.39
C VAL A 311 24.10 2.74 17.13
N GLY A 312 24.55 3.88 16.62
CA GLY A 312 24.34 5.19 17.23
C GLY A 312 22.92 5.73 17.05
N ASN A 313 22.41 6.39 18.08
CA ASN A 313 21.13 7.10 18.05
C ASN A 313 21.09 8.18 16.95
N ALA A 314 22.23 8.80 16.63
CA ALA A 314 22.36 9.72 15.50
C ALA A 314 22.14 9.06 14.12
N ALA A 315 22.53 7.80 13.93
CA ALA A 315 22.25 7.06 12.71
C ALA A 315 20.76 6.74 12.59
N PHE A 316 20.13 6.29 13.69
CA PHE A 316 18.67 6.08 13.73
C PHE A 316 17.88 7.37 13.52
N ARG A 317 18.40 8.53 13.92
CA ARG A 317 17.77 9.81 13.58
C ARG A 317 17.65 10.00 12.08
N GLN A 318 18.66 9.62 11.31
CA GLN A 318 18.57 9.66 9.84
C GLN A 318 17.56 8.64 9.32
N VAL A 319 17.48 7.45 9.93
CA VAL A 319 16.46 6.44 9.57
C VAL A 319 15.04 6.97 9.82
N PHE A 320 14.75 7.52 10.99
CA PHE A 320 13.41 8.01 11.30
C PHE A 320 13.13 9.38 10.65
N ASP A 321 13.87 10.43 11.03
CA ASP A 321 13.57 11.80 10.57
C ASP A 321 13.95 12.02 9.09
N GLY A 322 14.95 11.28 8.59
CA GLY A 322 15.48 11.40 7.23
C GLY A 322 14.78 10.49 6.20
N LEU A 323 14.07 9.46 6.66
CA LEU A 323 13.34 8.50 5.81
C LEU A 323 11.94 8.22 6.35
N LEU A 324 11.76 7.41 7.39
CA LEU A 324 10.45 6.84 7.76
C LEU A 324 9.35 7.88 8.08
N GLU A 325 9.71 8.95 8.79
CA GLU A 325 8.77 10.01 9.19
C GLU A 325 8.47 11.01 8.08
N ARG A 326 9.22 10.95 6.97
CA ARG A 326 9.02 11.87 5.84
C ARG A 326 7.95 11.38 4.88
N TYR A 327 7.71 10.07 4.85
CA TYR A 327 6.83 9.44 3.88
C TYR A 327 5.59 8.84 4.54
N ASN A 328 4.51 8.77 3.76
CA ASN A 328 3.37 7.99 4.15
C ASN A 328 3.57 6.53 3.76
N PHE A 329 3.24 5.61 4.66
CA PHE A 329 3.38 4.18 4.46
C PHE A 329 2.00 3.53 4.46
N THR A 330 1.73 2.70 3.46
CA THR A 330 0.49 1.94 3.36
C THR A 330 0.80 0.45 3.52
N VAL A 331 -0.04 -0.22 4.28
CA VAL A 331 0.07 -1.66 4.54
C VAL A 331 -0.54 -2.48 3.39
N ARG A 332 -1.32 -1.86 2.50
CA ARG A 332 -1.96 -2.54 1.37
C ARG A 332 -1.09 -2.36 0.13
N GLU A 333 -0.82 -3.44 -0.60
CA GLU A 333 -0.29 -3.29 -1.95
C GLU A 333 -1.39 -2.76 -2.87
N ASP A 334 -1.08 -1.69 -3.61
CA ASP A 334 -2.05 -1.07 -4.49
C ASP A 334 -2.38 -1.94 -5.70
N THR A 335 -3.65 -1.88 -6.13
CA THR A 335 -4.09 -2.54 -7.36
C THR A 335 -3.75 -1.70 -8.58
N PRO A 336 -3.64 -2.29 -9.79
CA PRO A 336 -3.33 -1.53 -11.01
C PRO A 336 -4.34 -0.44 -11.42
N LEU A 337 -5.49 -0.36 -10.76
CA LEU A 337 -6.57 0.59 -11.05
C LEU A 337 -6.74 1.65 -9.96
N ASP A 338 -6.19 1.40 -8.78
CA ASP A 338 -6.39 2.23 -7.59
C ASP A 338 -5.11 2.26 -6.77
N VAL A 339 -4.43 3.40 -6.84
CA VAL A 339 -3.07 3.61 -6.34
C VAL A 339 -3.06 4.71 -5.29
N GLU A 340 -2.51 4.41 -4.12
CA GLU A 340 -2.27 5.35 -3.05
C GLU A 340 -0.90 6.01 -3.23
N VAL A 341 -0.80 7.32 -3.01
CA VAL A 341 0.46 8.06 -3.02
C VAL A 341 1.17 7.83 -1.68
N ALA A 342 1.59 6.58 -1.46
CA ALA A 342 2.25 6.10 -0.25
C ALA A 342 3.29 5.03 -0.61
N ILE A 343 4.19 4.74 0.32
CA ILE A 343 5.16 3.64 0.19
C ILE A 343 4.45 2.33 0.58
N ASP A 344 4.39 1.40 -0.36
CA ASP A 344 3.80 0.08 -0.16
C ASP A 344 4.87 -1.04 -0.10
N PRO A 345 4.51 -2.26 0.32
CA PRO A 345 5.44 -3.39 0.39
C PRO A 345 6.10 -3.75 -0.94
N GLU A 346 5.44 -3.51 -2.07
CA GLU A 346 6.02 -3.78 -3.39
C GLU A 346 7.19 -2.86 -3.71
N MET A 347 7.05 -1.56 -3.40
CA MET A 347 8.13 -0.59 -3.60
C MET A 347 9.39 -0.98 -2.84
N LEU A 348 9.26 -1.59 -1.66
CA LEU A 348 10.40 -2.13 -0.93
C LEU A 348 11.12 -3.20 -1.74
N GLY A 349 10.36 -4.13 -2.33
CA GLY A 349 10.92 -5.17 -3.19
C GLY A 349 11.79 -4.60 -4.30
N GLN A 350 11.33 -3.53 -4.96
CA GLN A 350 12.09 -2.82 -5.98
C GLN A 350 13.36 -2.16 -5.43
N ILE A 351 13.27 -1.54 -4.26
CA ILE A 351 14.40 -0.83 -3.64
C ILE A 351 15.48 -1.83 -3.24
N PHE A 352 15.09 -2.91 -2.59
CA PHE A 352 15.99 -3.98 -2.18
C PHE A 352 16.66 -4.65 -3.36
N GLU A 353 15.90 -4.97 -4.42
CA GLU A 353 16.47 -5.53 -5.65
C GLU A 353 17.52 -4.58 -6.26
N ASN A 354 17.23 -3.28 -6.33
CA ASN A 354 18.17 -2.28 -6.85
C ASN A 354 19.42 -2.09 -5.97
N LEU A 355 19.31 -2.27 -4.65
CA LEU A 355 20.42 -2.18 -3.70
C LEU A 355 21.31 -3.40 -3.77
N VAL A 356 20.75 -4.61 -3.74
CA VAL A 356 21.50 -5.87 -3.90
C VAL A 356 22.30 -5.85 -5.21
N LEU A 357 21.67 -5.43 -6.31
CA LEU A 357 22.35 -5.25 -7.59
C LEU A 357 23.45 -4.17 -7.58
N GLY A 358 23.33 -3.17 -6.70
CA GLY A 358 24.34 -2.13 -6.49
C GLY A 358 25.55 -2.63 -5.70
N LEU A 359 25.30 -3.42 -4.66
CA LEU A 359 26.29 -3.95 -3.72
C LEU A 359 27.17 -5.04 -4.34
N GLU A 360 26.58 -5.96 -5.11
CA GLU A 360 27.31 -7.15 -5.58
C GLU A 360 28.44 -6.88 -6.60
N ARG A 361 28.53 -5.69 -7.22
CA ARG A 361 29.44 -5.50 -8.38
C ARG A 361 30.25 -4.20 -8.41
N GLY A 362 30.21 -3.35 -7.37
CA GLY A 362 30.99 -2.10 -7.35
C GLY A 362 30.69 -1.14 -8.52
N GLN A 363 29.53 -1.29 -9.16
CA GLN A 363 29.15 -0.54 -10.37
C GLN A 363 28.48 0.78 -9.99
N LYS A 364 29.16 1.89 -10.26
CA LYS A 364 28.77 3.25 -9.84
C LYS A 364 27.55 3.81 -10.59
N THR A 365 27.15 3.24 -11.72
CA THR A 365 26.11 3.79 -12.62
C THR A 365 24.90 2.87 -12.73
N ALA A 366 23.69 3.45 -12.74
CA ALA A 366 22.42 2.70 -12.79
C ALA A 366 22.15 2.02 -14.15
N GLU A 367 22.75 2.54 -15.23
CA GLU A 367 22.55 2.00 -16.59
C GLU A 367 23.36 0.73 -16.87
N ASP A 368 24.58 0.62 -16.31
CA ASP A 368 25.43 -0.56 -16.44
C ASP A 368 24.90 -1.74 -15.61
N ARG A 369 24.31 -1.43 -14.44
CA ARG A 369 23.66 -2.41 -13.54
C ARG A 369 22.46 -3.10 -14.19
N ARG A 370 21.66 -2.37 -14.98
CA ARG A 370 20.40 -2.86 -15.59
C ARG A 370 20.61 -3.73 -16.84
N LYS A 371 21.69 -3.51 -17.60
CA LYS A 371 21.99 -4.30 -18.80
C LYS A 371 22.69 -5.62 -18.50
N ALA A 372 23.36 -5.73 -17.34
CA ALA A 372 24.21 -6.88 -17.02
C ALA A 372 23.48 -8.04 -16.32
N THR A 373 22.33 -7.80 -15.69
CA THR A 373 21.58 -8.79 -14.89
C THR A 373 20.25 -9.20 -15.51
N GLY A 374 19.70 -8.40 -16.43
CA GLY A 374 18.39 -8.67 -17.02
C GLY A 374 17.21 -8.46 -16.07
N SER A 375 17.43 -7.88 -14.88
CA SER A 375 16.39 -7.49 -13.93
C SER A 375 15.65 -6.26 -14.44
N TYR A 376 14.64 -6.52 -15.27
CA TYR A 376 13.63 -5.53 -15.65
C TYR A 376 12.44 -5.71 -14.71
N TYR A 377 12.18 -4.69 -13.90
CA TYR A 377 10.94 -4.62 -13.14
C TYR A 377 9.76 -4.77 -14.08
N THR A 378 8.93 -5.78 -13.82
CA THR A 378 7.72 -6.02 -14.59
C THR A 378 6.62 -5.10 -14.05
N PRO A 379 6.07 -4.17 -14.85
CA PRO A 379 4.98 -3.31 -14.41
C PRO A 379 3.83 -4.13 -13.83
N ARG A 380 3.22 -3.69 -12.73
CA ARG A 380 2.09 -4.38 -12.05
C ARG A 380 1.01 -4.86 -12.99
N VAL A 381 0.68 -4.04 -13.99
CA VAL A 381 -0.29 -4.36 -15.04
C VAL A 381 0.07 -5.66 -15.75
N ILE A 382 1.33 -5.79 -16.14
CA ILE A 382 1.83 -6.95 -16.87
C ILE A 382 1.84 -8.17 -15.94
N VAL A 383 2.26 -8.00 -14.68
CA VAL A 383 2.22 -9.07 -13.66
C VAL A 383 0.81 -9.62 -13.51
N HIS A 384 -0.17 -8.77 -13.20
CA HIS A 384 -1.57 -9.18 -13.04
C HIS A 384 -2.14 -9.79 -14.32
N PHE A 385 -1.87 -9.20 -15.47
CA PHE A 385 -2.31 -9.74 -16.76
C PHE A 385 -1.76 -11.16 -16.97
N MET A 386 -0.46 -11.37 -16.78
CA MET A 386 0.18 -12.67 -16.97
C MET A 386 -0.34 -13.71 -15.96
N CYS A 387 -0.45 -13.36 -14.68
CA CYS A 387 -1.01 -14.25 -13.65
C CYS A 387 -2.45 -14.65 -13.99
N ARG A 388 -3.26 -13.67 -14.39
CA ARG A 388 -4.66 -13.88 -14.79
C ARG A 388 -4.78 -14.79 -16.00
N GLN A 389 -3.99 -14.56 -17.04
CA GLN A 389 -3.99 -15.41 -18.24
C GLN A 389 -3.53 -16.83 -17.91
N ALA A 390 -2.46 -16.99 -17.12
CA ALA A 390 -1.96 -18.30 -16.71
C ALA A 390 -3.02 -19.09 -15.90
N LEU A 391 -3.66 -18.44 -14.92
CA LEU A 391 -4.71 -19.06 -14.11
C LEU A 391 -5.94 -19.41 -14.96
N LYS A 392 -6.34 -18.54 -15.89
CA LYS A 392 -7.47 -18.77 -16.81
C LYS A 392 -7.23 -19.99 -17.70
N GLU A 393 -6.06 -20.08 -18.35
CA GLU A 393 -5.74 -21.20 -19.23
C GLU A 393 -5.64 -22.53 -18.45
N TYR A 394 -5.03 -22.51 -17.26
CA TYR A 394 -5.00 -23.67 -16.36
C TYR A 394 -6.41 -24.16 -16.00
N LEU A 395 -7.27 -23.25 -15.52
CA LEU A 395 -8.62 -23.59 -15.12
C LEU A 395 -9.47 -24.07 -16.30
N SER A 396 -9.28 -23.50 -17.49
CA SER A 396 -10.00 -23.94 -18.70
C SER A 396 -9.61 -25.36 -19.09
N ALA A 397 -8.31 -25.66 -19.09
CA ALA A 397 -7.79 -26.97 -19.42
C ALA A 397 -8.28 -28.06 -18.46
N GLU A 398 -8.23 -27.80 -17.15
CA GLU A 398 -8.57 -28.80 -16.12
C GLU A 398 -10.08 -28.93 -15.86
N SER A 399 -10.88 -27.87 -16.06
CA SER A 399 -12.33 -27.92 -15.83
C SER A 399 -13.16 -28.29 -17.06
N GLY A 400 -12.58 -28.14 -18.26
CA GLY A 400 -13.32 -28.24 -19.53
C GLY A 400 -14.27 -27.07 -19.80
N LEU A 401 -14.27 -26.02 -18.97
CA LEU A 401 -15.03 -24.80 -19.21
C LEU A 401 -14.34 -23.93 -20.26
N ALA A 402 -15.13 -23.28 -21.12
CA ALA A 402 -14.61 -22.39 -22.14
C ALA A 402 -13.83 -21.20 -21.50
N PRO A 403 -12.68 -20.79 -22.06
CA PRO A 403 -11.87 -19.69 -21.52
C PRO A 403 -12.68 -18.40 -21.29
N ALA A 404 -13.59 -18.07 -22.22
CA ALA A 404 -14.45 -16.88 -22.12
C ALA A 404 -15.38 -16.90 -20.89
N ARG A 405 -15.80 -18.07 -20.41
CA ARG A 405 -16.62 -18.18 -19.18
C ARG A 405 -15.79 -17.90 -17.93
N ILE A 406 -14.54 -18.36 -17.92
CA ILE A 406 -13.62 -18.12 -16.79
C ILE A 406 -13.21 -16.66 -16.78
N GLU A 407 -12.91 -16.08 -17.94
CA GLU A 407 -12.60 -14.65 -18.08
C GLU A 407 -13.74 -13.78 -17.56
N ALA A 408 -14.98 -14.04 -17.98
CA ALA A 408 -16.16 -13.34 -17.47
C ALA A 408 -16.33 -13.46 -15.96
N LEU A 409 -16.02 -14.63 -15.37
CA LEU A 409 -16.04 -14.81 -13.92
C LEU A 409 -14.96 -13.98 -13.23
N MET A 410 -13.74 -13.94 -13.78
CA MET A 410 -12.64 -13.17 -13.21
C MET A 410 -12.84 -11.66 -13.39
N ASP A 411 -13.68 -11.22 -14.33
CA ASP A 411 -14.04 -9.80 -14.56
C ASP A 411 -15.09 -9.30 -13.56
N VAL A 412 -15.71 -10.20 -12.78
CA VAL A 412 -16.64 -9.82 -11.72
C VAL A 412 -15.92 -9.00 -10.65
N GLY A 413 -16.58 -7.94 -10.19
CA GLY A 413 -16.06 -7.07 -9.14
C GLY A 413 -15.78 -7.80 -7.81
N PRO A 414 -15.16 -7.11 -6.84
CA PRO A 414 -14.75 -7.70 -5.57
C PRO A 414 -15.91 -8.37 -4.81
N ALA A 415 -15.71 -9.62 -4.38
CA ALA A 415 -16.74 -10.47 -3.78
C ALA A 415 -17.44 -9.85 -2.55
N GLU A 416 -16.70 -9.11 -1.72
CA GLU A 416 -17.23 -8.44 -0.51
C GLU A 416 -18.23 -7.34 -0.84
N GLN A 417 -18.10 -6.78 -2.04
CA GLN A 417 -18.73 -5.55 -2.49
C GLN A 417 -19.91 -5.81 -3.42
N LEU A 418 -20.12 -7.07 -3.85
CA LEU A 418 -21.23 -7.43 -4.72
C LEU A 418 -22.57 -7.03 -4.11
N THR A 419 -23.38 -6.36 -4.91
CA THR A 419 -24.79 -6.07 -4.64
C THR A 419 -25.62 -7.35 -4.70
N PRO A 420 -26.83 -7.38 -4.09
CA PRO A 420 -27.73 -8.52 -4.23
C PRO A 420 -28.03 -8.88 -5.68
N GLU A 421 -28.11 -7.87 -6.56
CA GLU A 421 -28.27 -8.04 -8.00
C GLU A 421 -27.06 -8.72 -8.65
N GLU A 422 -25.83 -8.26 -8.37
CA GLU A 422 -24.60 -8.88 -8.90
C GLU A 422 -24.38 -10.30 -8.34
N VAL A 423 -24.81 -10.59 -7.11
CA VAL A 423 -24.79 -11.95 -6.56
C VAL A 423 -25.77 -12.87 -7.32
N ALA A 424 -26.92 -12.35 -7.74
CA ALA A 424 -27.85 -13.09 -8.57
C ALA A 424 -27.29 -13.33 -9.97
N GLU A 425 -26.61 -12.34 -10.56
CA GLU A 425 -25.90 -12.48 -11.84
C GLU A 425 -24.79 -13.54 -11.74
N LEU A 426 -23.96 -13.51 -10.69
CA LEU A 426 -22.96 -14.53 -10.41
C LEU A 426 -23.57 -15.93 -10.31
N SER A 427 -24.73 -16.03 -9.67
CA SER A 427 -25.46 -17.29 -9.53
C SER A 427 -26.03 -17.81 -10.86
N ALA A 428 -26.33 -16.91 -11.80
CA ALA A 428 -26.77 -17.24 -13.15
C ALA A 428 -25.60 -17.60 -14.09
N MET A 429 -24.43 -16.97 -13.92
CA MET A 429 -23.24 -17.23 -14.73
C MET A 429 -22.63 -18.63 -14.50
N MET A 430 -22.79 -19.17 -13.29
CA MET A 430 -22.14 -20.41 -12.88
C MET A 430 -22.99 -21.23 -11.91
N THR A 431 -23.03 -22.55 -12.15
CA THR A 431 -23.70 -23.51 -11.27
C THR A 431 -22.86 -23.86 -10.04
N GLU A 432 -23.48 -24.39 -8.98
CA GLU A 432 -22.71 -24.83 -7.81
C GLU A 432 -21.70 -25.94 -8.11
N PRO A 433 -22.01 -26.99 -8.91
CA PRO A 433 -21.01 -28.00 -9.27
C PRO A 433 -19.80 -27.41 -9.98
N GLU A 434 -20.00 -26.50 -10.93
CA GLU A 434 -18.91 -25.78 -11.60
C GLU A 434 -18.10 -24.96 -10.60
N ALA A 435 -18.75 -24.24 -9.69
CA ALA A 435 -18.07 -23.46 -8.66
C ALA A 435 -17.25 -24.35 -7.70
N ARG A 436 -17.76 -25.53 -7.32
CA ARG A 436 -17.00 -26.49 -6.49
C ARG A 436 -15.79 -27.04 -7.23
N LEU A 437 -15.96 -27.36 -8.51
CA LEU A 437 -14.87 -27.84 -9.37
C LEU A 437 -13.75 -26.80 -9.46
N LEU A 438 -14.08 -25.58 -9.89
CA LEU A 438 -13.10 -24.48 -10.00
C LEU A 438 -12.42 -24.18 -8.67
N ARG A 439 -13.17 -24.17 -7.56
CA ARG A 439 -12.58 -23.94 -6.23
C ARG A 439 -11.58 -25.02 -5.85
N GLY A 440 -11.89 -26.29 -6.13
CA GLY A 440 -10.96 -27.40 -5.92
C GLY A 440 -9.70 -27.29 -6.78
N LEU A 441 -9.83 -26.85 -8.04
CA LEU A 441 -8.70 -26.63 -8.94
C LEU A 441 -7.79 -25.49 -8.44
N VAL A 442 -8.36 -24.36 -8.00
CA VAL A 442 -7.58 -23.25 -7.42
C VAL A 442 -6.87 -23.70 -6.15
N GLU A 443 -7.54 -24.41 -5.24
CA GLU A 443 -6.92 -24.94 -4.01
C GLU A 443 -5.82 -25.98 -4.29
N GLY A 444 -5.95 -26.75 -5.38
CA GLY A 444 -4.97 -27.76 -5.79
C GLY A 444 -3.82 -27.23 -6.64
N ALA A 445 -3.89 -26.00 -7.15
CA ALA A 445 -2.91 -25.45 -8.08
C ALA A 445 -1.49 -25.41 -7.48
N ARG A 446 -0.47 -25.62 -8.31
CA ARG A 446 0.94 -25.49 -7.96
C ARG A 446 1.59 -24.50 -8.90
N VAL A 447 2.01 -23.36 -8.38
CA VAL A 447 2.56 -22.24 -9.14
C VAL A 447 4.04 -22.12 -8.82
N LEU A 448 4.88 -22.15 -9.85
CA LEU A 448 6.33 -22.01 -9.73
C LEU A 448 6.79 -20.78 -10.51
N ASP A 449 7.48 -19.86 -9.83
CA ASP A 449 8.28 -18.82 -10.46
C ASP A 449 9.77 -19.20 -10.39
N PRO A 450 10.41 -19.58 -11.51
CA PRO A 450 11.79 -20.06 -11.52
C PRO A 450 12.85 -18.95 -11.44
N ALA A 451 12.44 -17.67 -11.44
CA ALA A 451 13.31 -16.51 -11.30
C ALA A 451 12.56 -15.43 -10.52
N VAL A 452 12.25 -15.74 -9.26
CA VAL A 452 11.21 -15.05 -8.48
C VAL A 452 11.53 -13.59 -8.16
N GLY A 453 12.81 -13.23 -8.09
CA GLY A 453 13.25 -11.89 -7.72
C GLY A 453 12.59 -11.43 -6.42
N SER A 454 12.06 -10.21 -6.43
CA SER A 454 11.31 -9.61 -5.31
C SER A 454 9.88 -10.17 -5.09
N GLY A 455 9.47 -11.22 -5.81
CA GLY A 455 8.20 -11.92 -5.58
C GLY A 455 6.98 -11.36 -6.31
N ALA A 456 7.17 -10.52 -7.33
CA ALA A 456 6.06 -9.83 -8.01
C ALA A 456 5.01 -10.80 -8.59
N PHE A 457 5.42 -11.86 -9.31
CA PHE A 457 4.48 -12.82 -9.87
C PHE A 457 3.82 -13.72 -8.83
N LEU A 458 4.53 -14.08 -7.74
CA LEU A 458 3.92 -14.86 -6.66
C LEU A 458 2.85 -14.06 -5.93
N VAL A 459 3.13 -12.80 -5.61
CA VAL A 459 2.15 -11.91 -4.97
C VAL A 459 0.99 -11.58 -5.93
N GLY A 460 1.27 -11.33 -7.21
CA GLY A 460 0.25 -11.14 -8.24
C GLY A 460 -0.68 -12.36 -8.37
N MET A 461 -0.10 -13.56 -8.43
CA MET A 461 -0.86 -14.81 -8.49
C MET A 461 -1.67 -15.04 -7.20
N LEU A 462 -1.09 -14.75 -6.04
CA LEU A 462 -1.80 -14.80 -4.75
C LEU A 462 -3.08 -13.98 -4.81
N TYR A 463 -3.02 -12.74 -5.32
CA TYR A 463 -4.20 -11.88 -5.45
C TYR A 463 -5.25 -12.41 -6.42
N GLU A 464 -4.85 -12.91 -7.60
CA GLU A 464 -5.80 -13.51 -8.56
C GLU A 464 -6.48 -14.76 -7.97
N MET A 465 -5.73 -15.63 -7.29
CA MET A 465 -6.26 -16.83 -6.64
C MET A 465 -7.23 -16.49 -5.49
N VAL A 466 -6.88 -15.50 -4.67
CA VAL A 466 -7.74 -15.00 -3.57
C VAL A 466 -9.02 -14.40 -4.13
N ALA A 467 -8.93 -13.50 -5.12
CA ALA A 467 -10.10 -12.85 -5.73
C ALA A 467 -11.07 -13.89 -6.31
N LEU A 468 -10.56 -14.86 -7.07
CA LEU A 468 -11.37 -15.91 -7.66
C LEU A 468 -12.00 -16.82 -6.60
N THR A 469 -11.23 -17.25 -5.59
CA THR A 469 -11.76 -18.13 -4.54
C THR A 469 -12.84 -17.44 -3.71
N LYS A 470 -12.73 -16.13 -3.49
CA LYS A 470 -13.77 -15.34 -2.82
C LYS A 470 -15.07 -15.33 -3.61
N LEU A 471 -15.03 -15.12 -4.92
CA LEU A 471 -16.21 -15.22 -5.79
C LEU A 471 -16.85 -16.62 -5.73
N LEU A 472 -16.02 -17.66 -5.78
CA LEU A 472 -16.47 -19.05 -5.68
C LEU A 472 -17.11 -19.33 -4.31
N ASP A 473 -16.53 -18.85 -3.22
CA ASP A 473 -17.09 -19.01 -1.87
C ASP A 473 -18.39 -18.21 -1.69
N VAL A 474 -18.54 -17.04 -2.31
CA VAL A 474 -19.83 -16.33 -2.35
C VAL A 474 -20.88 -17.18 -3.05
N ARG A 475 -20.54 -17.78 -4.20
CA ARG A 475 -21.46 -18.63 -4.95
C ARG A 475 -21.87 -19.89 -4.17
N LEU A 476 -20.95 -20.47 -3.40
CA LEU A 476 -21.16 -21.74 -2.70
C LEU A 476 -21.74 -21.59 -1.29
N ARG A 477 -21.41 -20.49 -0.59
CA ARG A 477 -21.64 -20.32 0.85
C ARG A 477 -22.25 -18.96 1.20
N GLY A 478 -22.46 -18.10 0.21
CA GLY A 478 -23.03 -16.76 0.36
C GLY A 478 -22.02 -15.72 0.85
N GLN A 479 -22.38 -14.45 0.71
CA GLN A 479 -21.51 -13.31 1.00
C GLN A 479 -21.07 -13.20 2.48
N LYS A 480 -21.82 -13.80 3.41
CA LYS A 480 -21.43 -13.86 4.82
C LYS A 480 -20.13 -14.65 5.05
N ARG A 481 -19.78 -15.58 4.15
CA ARG A 481 -18.57 -16.40 4.27
C ARG A 481 -17.30 -15.57 4.15
N VAL A 482 -17.23 -14.73 3.12
CA VAL A 482 -16.03 -13.92 2.81
C VAL A 482 -15.88 -12.72 3.75
N ARG A 483 -16.96 -12.32 4.44
CA ARG A 483 -16.95 -11.29 5.50
C ARG A 483 -16.56 -11.82 6.88
N ARG A 484 -16.23 -13.12 6.98
CA ARG A 484 -15.75 -13.68 8.24
C ARG A 484 -14.40 -13.05 8.57
N ARG A 485 -14.23 -12.70 9.85
CA ARG A 485 -12.94 -12.26 10.38
C ARG A 485 -11.81 -13.22 10.04
N ASN A 486 -10.66 -12.67 9.64
CA ASN A 486 -9.45 -13.38 9.22
C ASN A 486 -9.65 -14.33 8.02
N TYR A 487 -10.74 -14.21 7.26
CA TYR A 487 -10.96 -15.05 6.07
C TYR A 487 -9.84 -14.87 5.03
N ASP A 488 -9.49 -13.63 4.71
CA ASP A 488 -8.43 -13.33 3.73
C ASP A 488 -7.06 -13.82 4.24
N TYR A 489 -6.79 -13.66 5.53
CA TYR A 489 -5.60 -14.22 6.19
C TYR A 489 -5.52 -15.75 6.05
N ASP A 490 -6.58 -16.47 6.43
CA ASP A 490 -6.63 -17.94 6.38
C ASP A 490 -6.43 -18.45 4.94
N LEU A 491 -7.03 -17.75 3.97
CA LEU A 491 -6.93 -18.08 2.55
C LEU A 491 -5.53 -17.82 2.00
N LYS A 492 -4.98 -16.62 2.25
CA LYS A 492 -3.62 -16.28 1.83
C LYS A 492 -2.59 -17.22 2.44
N ARG A 493 -2.72 -17.53 3.74
CA ARG A 493 -1.86 -18.49 4.43
C ARG A 493 -1.85 -19.83 3.70
N THR A 494 -3.02 -20.34 3.34
CA THR A 494 -3.14 -21.61 2.63
C THR A 494 -2.40 -21.58 1.29
N PHE A 495 -2.58 -20.52 0.51
CA PHE A 495 -1.92 -20.38 -0.79
C PHE A 495 -0.41 -20.19 -0.69
N ILE A 496 0.06 -19.38 0.26
CA ILE A 496 1.49 -19.17 0.50
C ILE A 496 2.15 -20.47 0.95
N GLU A 497 1.55 -21.21 1.89
CA GLU A 497 2.12 -22.45 2.42
C GLU A 497 2.10 -23.61 1.41
N ARG A 498 1.10 -23.67 0.52
CA ARG A 498 0.82 -24.89 -0.26
C ARG A 498 0.82 -24.71 -1.76
N ASN A 499 0.71 -23.50 -2.30
CA ASN A 499 0.46 -23.32 -3.74
C ASN A 499 1.57 -22.54 -4.44
N LEU A 500 2.25 -21.63 -3.74
CA LEU A 500 3.24 -20.72 -4.32
C LEU A 500 4.66 -21.18 -4.04
N TYR A 501 5.48 -21.27 -5.09
CA TYR A 501 6.88 -21.69 -5.01
C TYR A 501 7.75 -20.74 -5.85
N GLY A 502 8.87 -20.31 -5.30
CA GLY A 502 9.82 -19.44 -5.97
C GLY A 502 11.22 -20.02 -5.93
N VAL A 503 11.98 -19.83 -7.02
CA VAL A 503 13.41 -20.13 -7.08
C VAL A 503 14.14 -18.87 -7.52
N ASP A 504 15.23 -18.54 -6.83
CA ASP A 504 16.14 -17.49 -7.25
C ASP A 504 17.59 -17.95 -7.07
N ILE A 505 18.49 -17.38 -7.87
CA ILE A 505 19.93 -17.59 -7.74
C ILE A 505 20.52 -16.75 -6.60
N GLN A 506 19.88 -15.62 -6.26
CA GLN A 506 20.29 -14.71 -5.20
C GLN A 506 19.51 -14.99 -3.90
N PRO A 507 20.16 -15.43 -2.81
CA PRO A 507 19.51 -15.64 -1.52
C PRO A 507 18.80 -14.39 -0.98
N GLU A 508 19.33 -13.20 -1.26
CA GLU A 508 18.78 -11.91 -0.88
C GLU A 508 17.43 -11.67 -1.56
N ALA A 509 17.31 -11.95 -2.86
CA ALA A 509 16.06 -11.83 -3.61
C ALA A 509 14.97 -12.75 -3.04
N ALA A 510 15.33 -14.00 -2.74
CA ALA A 510 14.42 -14.95 -2.10
C ALA A 510 13.92 -14.46 -0.72
N ARG A 511 14.80 -13.88 0.11
CA ARG A 511 14.42 -13.28 1.40
C ARG A 511 13.47 -12.09 1.24
N ILE A 512 13.69 -11.25 0.23
CA ILE A 512 12.80 -10.12 -0.09
C ILE A 512 11.41 -10.62 -0.51
N CYS A 513 11.35 -11.67 -1.35
CA CYS A 513 10.10 -12.31 -1.74
C CYS A 513 9.34 -12.86 -0.52
N GLU A 514 10.04 -13.57 0.37
CA GLU A 514 9.46 -14.08 1.62
C GLU A 514 8.87 -12.94 2.47
N LEU A 515 9.65 -11.88 2.67
CA LEU A 515 9.21 -10.69 3.42
C LEU A 515 7.94 -10.08 2.84
N ARG A 516 7.89 -9.94 1.52
CA ARG A 516 6.75 -9.35 0.82
C ARG A 516 5.49 -10.22 0.92
N LEU A 517 5.62 -11.53 0.76
CA LEU A 517 4.51 -12.48 0.96
C LEU A 517 4.01 -12.45 2.40
N TRP A 518 4.93 -12.35 3.36
CA TRP A 518 4.60 -12.29 4.78
C TRP A 518 3.93 -10.97 5.17
N LEU A 519 4.39 -9.83 4.64
CA LEU A 519 3.67 -8.56 4.75
C LEU A 519 2.25 -8.69 4.17
N SER A 520 2.11 -9.22 2.95
CA SER A 520 0.79 -9.42 2.32
C SER A 520 -0.15 -10.29 3.16
N LEU A 521 0.38 -11.29 3.87
CA LEU A 521 -0.38 -12.11 4.79
C LEU A 521 -0.78 -11.36 6.06
N MET A 522 0.19 -10.72 6.72
CA MET A 522 0.01 -10.09 8.03
C MET A 522 -0.95 -8.92 8.00
N VAL A 523 -1.04 -8.22 6.87
CA VAL A 523 -1.96 -7.09 6.67
C VAL A 523 -3.44 -7.49 6.88
N ASP A 524 -3.81 -8.75 6.66
CA ASP A 524 -5.19 -9.22 6.79
C ASP A 524 -5.51 -9.88 8.13
N TYR A 525 -4.53 -9.94 9.04
CA TYR A 525 -4.75 -10.52 10.36
C TYR A 525 -5.33 -9.48 11.33
N GLU A 526 -6.47 -9.79 11.93
CA GLU A 526 -7.05 -9.00 13.02
C GLU A 526 -6.77 -9.71 14.36
N ARG A 527 -6.04 -9.04 15.27
CA ARG A 527 -5.79 -9.49 16.66
C ARG A 527 -7.12 -9.55 17.43
N ARG A 528 -7.30 -10.53 18.32
CA ARG A 528 -8.46 -10.51 19.23
C ARG A 528 -8.21 -9.36 20.19
N ALA A 529 -9.18 -8.44 20.30
CA ALA A 529 -9.15 -7.47 21.38
C ALA A 529 -8.93 -8.25 22.67
N SER A 530 -7.85 -7.95 23.37
CA SER A 530 -7.63 -8.40 24.73
C SER A 530 -8.87 -7.97 25.49
N GLY A 531 -9.75 -8.93 25.81
CA GLY A 531 -10.96 -8.61 26.55
C GLY A 531 -10.51 -7.92 27.82
N ASN A 532 -11.04 -6.72 28.09
CA ASN A 532 -11.14 -6.23 29.45
C ASN A 532 -11.88 -7.33 30.22
N GLY A 533 -11.10 -8.20 30.86
CA GLY A 533 -11.61 -9.16 31.82
C GLY A 533 -12.30 -8.34 32.90
N ASN A 534 -13.60 -8.61 33.07
CA ASN A 534 -14.40 -8.16 34.20
C ASN A 534 -13.65 -8.31 35.53
#